data_AF-A0A1I3ISY5-F1
#
_entry.id   AF-A0A1I3ISY5-F1
#
_cell.length_a   1.000
_cell.length_b   1.000
_cell.length_c   1.000
_cell.angle_alpha   90.00
_cell.angle_beta   90.00
_cell.angle_gamma   90.00
#
_symmetry.space_group_name_H-M   'P 1'
#
loop_
_entity.id
_entity.type
_entity.pdbx_description
1 polymer ?
#
loop_
_entity_poly.entity_id
_entity_poly.type
_entity_poly.pdbx_seq_one_letter_code
_entity_poly.pdbx_strand_id
1 'polypeptide(L)'
;MIERTEKLMTLLHSRGAGPGTELPLPRPADFVREGLAEQVMQVYRALGGKMDEPPGTHVGGWTLAYGDMAVALDGELHFNRWRAQTLEAPAYRALAHFPTRKYLDFCASFERQALDAGIVGGRWTTQSAEIQFGASAAPGELSGAGSARWRQRAFFDFVKDLAPLACRVPMARIAIWDRVAFSSVSMTLGHALDEVGAASAIARLIESRRPLETTGPA
;
A
#
# COMPACT_ATOMS: atom_id res chain seq x y z
N MET A 1 11.53 1.57 -8.51
CA MET A 1 10.98 1.63 -7.14
C MET A 1 12.03 2.12 -6.16
N ILE A 2 13.18 1.43 -6.02
CA ILE A 2 14.30 1.86 -5.16
C ILE A 2 14.67 3.33 -5.38
N GLU A 3 14.94 3.73 -6.62
CA GLU A 3 15.25 5.12 -6.98
C GLU A 3 14.17 6.13 -6.55
N ARG A 4 12.88 5.79 -6.69
CA ARG A 4 11.78 6.69 -6.30
C ARG A 4 11.69 6.85 -4.78
N THR A 5 11.96 5.78 -4.03
CA THR A 5 12.07 5.83 -2.57
C THR A 5 13.22 6.73 -2.14
N GLU A 6 14.39 6.61 -2.77
CA GLU A 6 15.55 7.46 -2.47
C GLU A 6 15.28 8.93 -2.77
N LYS A 7 14.65 9.23 -3.91
CA LYS A 7 14.22 10.59 -4.27
C LYS A 7 13.24 11.17 -3.24
N LEU A 8 12.20 10.40 -2.88
CA LEU A 8 11.22 10.82 -1.87
C LEU A 8 11.90 11.11 -0.52
N MET A 9 12.78 10.21 -0.07
CA MET A 9 13.56 10.39 1.16
C MET A 9 14.39 11.66 1.12
N THR A 10 15.11 11.88 0.02
CA THR A 10 15.97 13.05 -0.18
C THR A 10 15.17 14.35 -0.11
N LEU A 11 14.03 14.41 -0.82
CA LEU A 11 13.18 15.61 -0.86
C LEU A 11 12.59 15.96 0.51
N LEU A 12 12.28 14.95 1.33
CA LEU A 12 11.61 15.15 2.61
C LEU A 12 12.54 15.10 3.83
N HIS A 13 13.83 14.82 3.65
CA HIS A 13 14.79 14.71 4.76
C HIS A 13 14.85 15.99 5.61
N SER A 14 14.95 17.15 4.96
CA SER A 14 14.93 18.47 5.63
C SER A 14 13.59 18.81 6.31
N ARG A 15 12.57 17.97 6.14
CA ARG A 15 11.21 18.11 6.66
C ARG A 15 10.86 17.03 7.71
N GLY A 16 11.85 16.32 8.21
CA GLY A 16 11.66 15.31 9.26
C GLY A 16 11.32 13.91 8.73
N ALA A 17 11.51 13.64 7.43
CA ALA A 17 11.47 12.26 6.95
C ALA A 17 12.71 11.48 7.42
N GLY A 18 12.45 10.29 7.95
CA GLY A 18 13.45 9.35 8.45
C GLY A 18 13.20 7.92 7.99
N PRO A 19 14.08 6.98 8.37
CA PRO A 19 13.90 5.57 8.07
C PRO A 19 12.56 5.05 8.59
N GLY A 20 11.82 4.31 7.75
CA GLY A 20 10.57 3.69 8.15
C GLY A 20 10.71 2.48 9.09
N THR A 21 11.94 2.06 9.41
CA THR A 21 12.22 0.83 10.17
C THR A 21 11.84 0.91 11.65
N GLU A 22 11.65 2.12 12.18
CA GLU A 22 11.36 2.34 13.60
C GLU A 22 9.85 2.25 13.92
N LEU A 23 8.99 2.38 12.91
CA LEU A 23 7.54 2.33 13.10
C LEU A 23 7.03 0.89 13.05
N PRO A 24 6.14 0.48 13.99
CA PRO A 24 5.69 -0.90 14.05
C PRO A 24 4.87 -1.28 12.83
N LEU A 25 5.02 -2.54 12.41
CA LEU A 25 4.14 -3.17 11.43
C LEU A 25 3.04 -3.95 12.16
N PRO A 26 1.83 -4.05 11.58
CA PRO A 26 0.78 -4.91 12.12
C PRO A 26 1.22 -6.38 12.20
N ARG A 27 0.94 -7.04 13.33
CA ARG A 27 1.22 -8.47 13.55
C ARG A 27 -0.10 -9.23 13.72
N PRO A 28 -0.13 -10.56 13.50
CA PRO A 28 -1.33 -11.37 13.70
C PRO A 28 -2.03 -11.14 15.06
N ALA A 29 -1.27 -11.03 16.14
CA ALA A 29 -1.81 -10.77 17.48
C ALA A 29 -2.51 -9.39 17.59
N ASP A 30 -2.07 -8.39 16.83
CA ASP A 30 -2.70 -7.08 16.80
C ASP A 30 -4.10 -7.17 16.17
N PHE A 31 -4.28 -7.99 15.12
CA PHE A 31 -5.61 -8.21 14.52
C PHE A 31 -6.57 -8.96 15.43
N VAL A 32 -6.07 -9.92 16.21
CA VAL A 32 -6.89 -10.62 17.20
C VAL A 32 -7.35 -9.65 18.28
N ARG A 33 -6.43 -8.83 18.82
CA ARG A 33 -6.73 -7.85 19.87
C ARG A 33 -7.78 -6.82 19.43
N GLU A 34 -7.67 -6.31 18.20
CA GLU A 34 -8.58 -5.27 17.69
C GLU A 34 -9.81 -5.84 16.95
N GLY A 35 -10.04 -7.16 17.00
CA GLY A 35 -11.23 -7.78 16.38
C GLY A 35 -11.24 -7.79 14.84
N LEU A 36 -10.07 -7.67 14.21
CA LEU A 36 -9.90 -7.61 12.75
C LEU A 36 -9.55 -8.97 12.12
N ALA A 37 -9.22 -9.98 12.93
CA ALA A 37 -8.70 -11.26 12.45
C ALA A 37 -9.62 -11.97 11.45
N GLU A 38 -10.94 -11.97 11.70
CA GLU A 38 -11.91 -12.58 10.79
C GLU A 38 -11.90 -11.89 9.42
N GLN A 39 -11.94 -10.55 9.40
CA GLN A 39 -11.93 -9.78 8.17
C GLN A 39 -10.61 -9.95 7.40
N VAL A 40 -9.47 -10.00 8.10
CA VAL A 40 -8.18 -10.30 7.47
C VAL A 40 -8.22 -11.67 6.79
N MET A 41 -8.80 -12.66 7.44
CA MET A 41 -8.95 -13.99 6.86
C MET A 41 -9.92 -14.01 5.68
N GLN A 42 -11.05 -13.30 5.77
CA GLN A 42 -12.01 -13.17 4.68
C GLN A 42 -11.36 -12.57 3.42
N VAL A 43 -10.59 -11.49 3.56
CA VAL A 43 -9.85 -10.89 2.44
C VAL A 43 -8.80 -11.85 1.88
N TYR A 44 -8.05 -12.54 2.75
CA TYR A 44 -7.07 -13.55 2.33
C TYR A 44 -7.72 -14.67 1.50
N ARG A 45 -8.83 -15.24 1.98
CA ARG A 45 -9.59 -16.28 1.28
C ARG A 45 -10.23 -15.78 0.00
N ALA A 46 -10.76 -14.55 -0.01
CA ALA A 46 -11.35 -13.94 -1.20
C ALA A 46 -10.33 -13.78 -2.35
N LEU A 47 -9.05 -13.54 -2.02
CA LEU A 47 -7.95 -13.56 -2.98
C LEU A 47 -7.52 -14.99 -3.39
N GLY A 48 -8.15 -16.04 -2.87
CA GLY A 48 -7.79 -17.43 -3.12
C GLY A 48 -6.69 -17.98 -2.20
N GLY A 49 -6.51 -17.37 -1.03
CA GLY A 49 -5.57 -17.83 0.00
C GLY A 49 -5.88 -19.25 0.47
N LYS A 50 -4.85 -20.09 0.59
CA LYS A 50 -4.96 -21.54 0.86
C LYS A 50 -4.52 -21.96 2.24
N MET A 51 -3.66 -21.19 2.90
CA MET A 51 -3.17 -21.51 4.25
C MET A 51 -4.27 -21.36 5.31
N ASP A 52 -4.21 -22.13 6.39
CA ASP A 52 -5.17 -22.07 7.50
C ASP A 52 -5.09 -20.74 8.25
N GLU A 53 -3.89 -20.19 8.34
CA GLU A 53 -3.62 -18.86 8.88
C GLU A 53 -2.98 -17.98 7.81
N PRO A 54 -3.33 -16.68 7.76
CA PRO A 54 -2.66 -15.77 6.86
C PRO A 54 -1.19 -15.65 7.27
N PRO A 55 -0.26 -15.55 6.31
CA PRO A 55 1.16 -15.52 6.63
C PRO A 55 1.48 -14.30 7.50
N GLY A 56 2.04 -14.58 8.67
CA GLY A 56 2.57 -13.56 9.56
C GLY A 56 3.83 -12.90 9.00
N THR A 57 3.92 -11.59 9.24
CA THR A 57 5.18 -10.84 9.48
C THR A 57 6.12 -10.51 8.31
N HIS A 58 5.81 -10.83 7.05
CA HIS A 58 6.67 -10.42 5.91
C HIS A 58 6.01 -9.42 4.95
N VAL A 59 5.23 -8.49 5.49
CA VAL A 59 4.49 -7.49 4.69
C VAL A 59 5.38 -6.40 4.08
N GLY A 60 6.69 -6.43 4.34
CA GLY A 60 7.64 -5.43 3.86
C GLY A 60 7.54 -4.12 4.63
N GLY A 61 8.69 -3.51 4.95
CA GLY A 61 8.77 -2.28 5.73
C GLY A 61 8.06 -1.08 5.09
N TRP A 62 7.92 -0.01 5.88
CA TRP A 62 7.46 1.28 5.38
C TRP A 62 8.49 1.87 4.41
N THR A 63 8.03 2.71 3.48
CA THR A 63 8.94 3.44 2.59
C THR A 63 9.79 4.41 3.40
N LEU A 64 9.14 5.14 4.30
CA LEU A 64 9.76 6.08 5.23
C LEU A 64 8.85 6.34 6.43
N ALA A 65 9.39 6.99 7.45
CA ALA A 65 8.64 7.64 8.52
C ALA A 65 8.61 9.15 8.28
N TYR A 66 7.46 9.79 8.50
CA TYR A 66 7.32 11.24 8.47
C TYR A 66 6.75 11.69 9.82
N GLY A 67 7.64 12.05 10.75
CA GLY A 67 7.30 12.12 12.17
C GLY A 67 6.88 10.74 12.71
N ASP A 68 5.72 10.68 13.35
CA ASP A 68 5.09 9.45 13.87
C ASP A 68 4.29 8.65 12.82
N MET A 69 4.15 9.20 11.61
CA MET A 69 3.32 8.61 10.56
C MET A 69 4.15 7.74 9.62
N ALA A 70 3.68 6.52 9.41
CA ALA A 70 4.24 5.63 8.42
C ALA A 70 3.85 6.06 7.00
N VAL A 71 4.79 6.04 6.05
CA VAL A 71 4.50 6.35 4.65
C VAL A 71 4.78 5.14 3.77
N ALA A 72 3.83 4.82 2.89
CA ALA A 72 3.96 3.81 1.85
C ALA A 72 3.82 4.46 0.46
N LEU A 73 4.90 4.39 -0.33
CA LEU A 73 4.93 4.85 -1.72
C LEU A 73 4.62 3.69 -2.68
N ASP A 74 3.51 3.82 -3.41
CA ASP A 74 3.05 2.81 -4.33
C ASP A 74 3.45 3.10 -5.78
N GLY A 75 4.20 2.15 -6.34
CA GLY A 75 4.48 2.07 -7.77
C GLY A 75 3.44 1.27 -8.56
N GLU A 76 3.73 1.04 -9.83
CA GLU A 76 2.84 0.44 -10.83
C GLU A 76 2.20 -0.87 -10.36
N LEU A 77 2.99 -1.76 -9.73
CA LEU A 77 2.55 -3.10 -9.29
C LEU A 77 1.40 -3.11 -8.27
N HIS A 78 1.12 -1.97 -7.62
CA HIS A 78 0.09 -1.88 -6.59
C HIS A 78 -1.30 -1.60 -7.18
N PHE A 79 -1.41 -1.26 -8.46
CA PHE A 79 -2.68 -0.83 -9.07
C PHE A 79 -3.22 -1.90 -10.02
N ASN A 80 -3.83 -2.95 -9.46
CA ASN A 80 -4.34 -4.11 -10.20
C ASN A 80 -5.69 -4.59 -9.63
N ARG A 81 -6.39 -5.49 -10.33
CA ARG A 81 -7.69 -6.04 -9.89
C ARG A 81 -7.71 -6.65 -8.49
N TRP A 82 -6.64 -7.31 -8.07
CA TRP A 82 -6.57 -7.91 -6.73
C TRP A 82 -6.46 -6.84 -5.66
N ARG A 83 -5.76 -5.73 -5.95
CA ARG A 83 -5.79 -4.57 -5.07
C ARG A 83 -7.17 -3.94 -5.00
N ALA A 84 -7.85 -3.80 -6.14
CA ALA A 84 -9.23 -3.31 -6.16
C ALA A 84 -10.14 -4.17 -5.26
N GLN A 85 -10.01 -5.50 -5.35
CA GLN A 85 -10.75 -6.43 -4.51
C GLN A 85 -10.47 -6.24 -3.01
N THR A 86 -9.22 -5.98 -2.59
CA THR A 86 -8.97 -5.74 -1.15
C THR A 86 -9.56 -4.43 -0.65
N LEU A 87 -9.61 -3.41 -1.49
CA LEU A 87 -10.18 -2.09 -1.17
C LEU A 87 -11.70 -2.10 -0.92
N GLU A 88 -12.38 -3.20 -1.28
CA GLU A 88 -13.81 -3.41 -0.99
C GLU A 88 -14.06 -3.87 0.46
N ALA A 89 -13.01 -4.23 1.20
CA ALA A 89 -13.13 -4.72 2.57
C ALA A 89 -13.78 -3.67 3.49
N PRO A 90 -14.73 -4.06 4.38
CA PRO A 90 -15.41 -3.12 5.27
C PRO A 90 -14.48 -2.30 6.17
N ALA A 91 -13.26 -2.77 6.47
CA ALA A 91 -12.25 -2.05 7.25
C ALA A 91 -11.96 -0.65 6.69
N TYR A 92 -12.01 -0.46 5.37
CA TYR A 92 -11.77 0.84 4.76
C TYR A 92 -12.81 1.90 5.12
N ARG A 93 -13.98 1.51 5.64
CA ARG A 93 -14.96 2.45 6.19
C ARG A 93 -14.50 3.07 7.51
N ALA A 94 -13.68 2.35 8.28
CA ALA A 94 -13.09 2.85 9.52
C ALA A 94 -11.79 3.66 9.28
N LEU A 95 -11.22 3.57 8.07
CA LEU A 95 -10.03 4.31 7.67
C LEU A 95 -10.42 5.61 6.96
N ALA A 96 -10.97 6.58 7.71
CA ALA A 96 -11.59 7.79 7.15
C ALA A 96 -10.70 8.60 6.19
N HIS A 97 -9.38 8.57 6.37
CA HIS A 97 -8.41 9.32 5.56
C HIS A 97 -7.70 8.48 4.50
N PHE A 98 -8.02 7.18 4.43
CA PHE A 98 -7.52 6.34 3.35
C PHE A 98 -8.24 6.70 2.04
N PRO A 99 -7.51 6.96 0.95
CA PRO A 99 -8.11 7.39 -0.32
C PRO A 99 -8.70 6.24 -1.15
N THR A 100 -9.64 5.48 -0.57
CA THR A 100 -10.17 4.24 -1.16
C THR A 100 -10.68 4.44 -2.58
N ARG A 101 -11.52 5.45 -2.81
CA ARG A 101 -12.08 5.71 -4.15
C ARG A 101 -11.00 6.01 -5.17
N LYS A 102 -10.02 6.84 -4.81
CA LYS A 102 -8.91 7.21 -5.68
C LYS A 102 -8.06 5.99 -6.04
N TYR A 103 -7.82 5.09 -5.09
CA TYR A 103 -7.08 3.86 -5.32
C TYR A 103 -7.85 2.86 -6.19
N LEU A 104 -9.18 2.76 -6.05
CA LEU A 104 -10.02 1.99 -6.96
C LEU A 104 -9.93 2.54 -8.39
N ASP A 105 -10.02 3.87 -8.54
CA ASP A 105 -9.88 4.52 -9.85
C ASP A 105 -8.48 4.29 -10.44
N PHE A 106 -7.43 4.28 -9.63
CA PHE A 106 -6.08 3.92 -10.08
C PHE A 106 -5.96 2.46 -10.51
N CYS A 107 -6.55 1.51 -9.77
CA CYS A 107 -6.54 0.10 -10.16
C CYS A 107 -7.25 -0.10 -11.51
N ALA A 108 -8.37 0.59 -11.75
CA ALA A 108 -9.08 0.54 -13.02
C ALA A 108 -8.30 1.21 -14.16
N SER A 109 -7.65 2.34 -13.90
CA SER A 109 -6.99 3.16 -14.93
C SER A 109 -5.59 2.66 -15.30
N PHE A 110 -4.90 1.98 -14.38
CA PHE A 110 -3.48 1.66 -14.50
C PHE A 110 -3.13 0.17 -14.43
N GLU A 111 -4.13 -0.74 -14.55
CA GLU A 111 -3.87 -2.20 -14.55
C GLU A 111 -2.94 -2.62 -15.67
N ARG A 112 -2.98 -1.95 -16.83
CA ARG A 112 -2.07 -2.26 -17.95
C ARG A 112 -0.62 -1.95 -17.59
N GLN A 113 -0.35 -0.80 -16.98
CA GLN A 113 0.97 -0.41 -16.51
C GLN A 113 1.46 -1.34 -15.38
N ALA A 114 0.54 -1.79 -14.51
CA ALA A 114 0.85 -2.83 -13.54
C ALA A 114 1.27 -4.15 -14.21
N LEU A 115 0.57 -4.55 -15.29
CA LEU A 115 0.86 -5.75 -16.07
C LEU A 115 2.23 -5.68 -16.73
N ASP A 116 2.49 -4.61 -17.45
CA ASP A 116 3.75 -4.40 -18.13
C ASP A 116 4.94 -4.41 -17.13
N ALA A 117 4.76 -3.83 -15.94
CA ALA A 117 5.77 -3.85 -14.88
C ALA A 117 5.91 -5.20 -14.16
N GLY A 118 4.86 -6.02 -14.15
CA GLY A 118 4.68 -7.18 -13.27
C GLY A 118 4.76 -8.55 -13.93
N ILE A 119 4.81 -8.61 -15.25
CA ILE A 119 4.87 -9.88 -16.02
C ILE A 119 6.20 -10.63 -15.86
N VAL A 120 7.25 -9.98 -15.36
CA VAL A 120 8.61 -10.55 -15.32
C VAL A 120 8.96 -11.22 -14.00
N GLY A 121 9.42 -12.48 -14.09
CA GLY A 121 10.10 -13.22 -13.01
C GLY A 121 9.38 -13.17 -11.66
N GLY A 122 10.14 -12.85 -10.60
CA GLY A 122 9.67 -12.79 -9.21
C GLY A 122 8.57 -11.76 -8.91
N ARG A 123 8.15 -10.95 -9.90
CA ARG A 123 7.01 -10.04 -9.79
C ARG A 123 5.70 -10.71 -10.18
N TRP A 124 5.74 -11.72 -11.04
CA TRP A 124 4.58 -12.49 -11.46
C TRP A 124 4.31 -13.67 -10.53
N THR A 125 5.35 -14.41 -10.16
CA THR A 125 5.21 -15.56 -9.25
C THR A 125 6.47 -15.75 -8.42
N THR A 126 6.30 -16.34 -7.24
CA THR A 126 7.40 -16.83 -6.38
C THR A 126 6.90 -18.05 -5.62
N GLN A 127 7.82 -18.92 -5.18
CA GLN A 127 7.45 -20.09 -4.37
C GLN A 127 6.62 -19.72 -3.14
N SER A 128 7.00 -18.64 -2.42
CA SER A 128 6.23 -18.14 -1.27
C SER A 128 4.81 -17.70 -1.63
N ALA A 129 4.64 -17.06 -2.79
CA ALA A 129 3.31 -16.65 -3.25
C ALA A 129 2.46 -17.85 -3.67
N GLU A 130 3.06 -18.87 -4.29
CA GLU A 130 2.35 -20.08 -4.72
C GLU A 130 1.94 -20.97 -3.55
N ILE A 131 2.74 -21.03 -2.48
CA ILE A 131 2.33 -21.66 -1.21
C ILE A 131 1.04 -21.02 -0.69
N GLN A 132 0.92 -19.70 -0.81
CA GLN A 132 -0.24 -18.96 -0.30
C GLN A 132 -1.46 -19.05 -1.22
N PHE A 133 -1.27 -18.93 -2.54
CA PHE A 133 -2.37 -18.68 -3.48
C PHE A 133 -2.50 -19.74 -4.58
N GLY A 134 -1.67 -20.78 -4.54
CA GLY A 134 -1.52 -21.78 -5.61
C GLY A 134 -0.68 -21.29 -6.78
N ALA A 135 -0.45 -22.19 -7.74
CA ALA A 135 0.31 -21.90 -8.95
C ALA A 135 -0.26 -20.69 -9.71
N SER A 136 0.63 -19.88 -10.27
CA SER A 136 0.24 -18.78 -11.16
C SER A 136 -0.16 -19.29 -12.54
N ALA A 137 -1.01 -18.54 -13.23
CA ALA A 137 -1.20 -18.68 -14.66
C ALA A 137 0.09 -18.25 -15.43
N ALA A 138 0.09 -18.45 -16.75
CA ALA A 138 1.17 -17.96 -17.59
C ALA A 138 1.36 -16.43 -17.42
N PRO A 139 2.59 -15.91 -17.49
CA PRO A 139 2.84 -14.47 -17.40
C PRO A 139 1.96 -13.67 -18.36
N GLY A 140 1.23 -12.68 -17.82
CA GLY A 140 0.32 -11.83 -18.59
C GLY A 140 -1.13 -12.31 -18.59
N GLU A 141 -1.37 -13.57 -18.24
CA GLU A 141 -2.72 -14.12 -18.13
C GLU A 141 -3.35 -13.71 -16.80
N LEU A 142 -4.41 -12.90 -16.86
CA LEU A 142 -5.09 -12.37 -15.68
C LEU A 142 -6.41 -13.11 -15.37
N SER A 143 -6.86 -14.01 -16.25
CA SER A 143 -8.01 -14.88 -16.00
C SER A 143 -7.65 -16.05 -15.08
N GLY A 144 -8.68 -16.64 -14.47
CA GLY A 144 -8.53 -17.76 -13.53
C GLY A 144 -7.62 -17.40 -12.35
N ALA A 145 -6.54 -18.17 -12.16
CA ALA A 145 -5.61 -17.97 -11.06
C ALA A 145 -4.78 -16.67 -11.17
N GLY A 146 -4.54 -16.18 -12.39
CA GLY A 146 -3.66 -15.04 -12.64
C GLY A 146 -2.31 -15.12 -11.91
N SER A 147 -1.81 -13.98 -11.43
CA SER A 147 -0.55 -13.90 -10.68
C SER A 147 -0.74 -14.21 -9.19
N ALA A 148 -0.06 -15.24 -8.68
CA ALA A 148 0.03 -15.50 -7.24
C ALA A 148 0.75 -14.37 -6.52
N ARG A 149 1.79 -13.78 -7.11
CA ARG A 149 2.58 -12.72 -6.46
C ARG A 149 1.82 -11.41 -6.35
N TRP A 150 0.94 -11.08 -7.31
CA TRP A 150 0.08 -9.90 -7.24
C TRP A 150 -0.98 -10.04 -6.16
N ARG A 151 -1.59 -11.24 -6.02
CA ARG A 151 -2.49 -11.56 -4.90
C ARG A 151 -1.80 -11.40 -3.56
N GLN A 152 -0.58 -11.93 -3.42
CA GLN A 152 0.23 -11.74 -2.22
C GLN A 152 0.52 -10.27 -1.94
N ARG A 153 0.86 -9.48 -2.96
CA ARG A 153 1.09 -8.04 -2.82
C ARG A 153 -0.16 -7.31 -2.35
N ALA A 154 -1.29 -7.56 -3.00
CA ALA A 154 -2.58 -6.94 -2.65
C ALA A 154 -3.00 -7.28 -1.20
N PHE A 155 -2.77 -8.52 -0.76
CA PHE A 155 -3.00 -8.94 0.61
C PHE A 155 -2.08 -8.21 1.60
N PHE A 156 -0.77 -8.11 1.32
CA PHE A 156 0.16 -7.40 2.18
C PHE A 156 -0.12 -5.89 2.24
N ASP A 157 -0.55 -5.30 1.12
CA ASP A 157 -0.99 -3.91 1.10
C ASP A 157 -2.19 -3.69 2.01
N PHE A 158 -3.21 -4.56 1.92
CA PHE A 158 -4.36 -4.54 2.81
C PHE A 158 -3.95 -4.65 4.29
N VAL A 159 -3.10 -5.61 4.63
CA VAL A 159 -2.60 -5.80 5.99
C VAL A 159 -1.90 -4.55 6.53
N LYS A 160 -1.07 -3.87 5.71
CA LYS A 160 -0.41 -2.62 6.10
C LYS A 160 -1.38 -1.47 6.28
N ASP A 161 -2.46 -1.43 5.49
CA ASP A 161 -3.46 -0.36 5.61
C ASP A 161 -4.23 -0.40 6.92
N LEU A 162 -4.28 -1.55 7.57
CA LEU A 162 -4.89 -1.70 8.88
C LEU A 162 -4.02 -1.17 10.02
N ALA A 163 -2.79 -0.69 9.77
CA ALA A 163 -1.89 -0.22 10.83
C ALA A 163 -2.51 0.84 11.77
N PRO A 164 -3.28 1.83 11.29
CA PRO A 164 -3.95 2.78 12.18
C PRO A 164 -4.92 2.11 13.16
N LEU A 165 -5.57 1.01 12.75
CA LEU A 165 -6.52 0.27 13.56
C LEU A 165 -5.82 -0.76 14.46
N ALA A 166 -4.91 -1.56 13.89
CA ALA A 166 -4.29 -2.71 14.51
C ALA A 166 -3.23 -2.34 15.57
N CYS A 167 -2.36 -1.39 15.26
CA CYS A 167 -1.21 -1.03 16.10
C CYS A 167 -1.08 0.47 16.35
N ARG A 168 -2.13 1.25 16.06
CA ARG A 168 -2.23 2.70 16.30
C ARG A 168 -1.11 3.53 15.66
N VAL A 169 -0.60 3.06 14.51
CA VAL A 169 0.37 3.81 13.70
C VAL A 169 -0.39 4.60 12.64
N PRO A 170 -0.37 5.95 12.67
CA PRO A 170 -0.88 6.75 11.56
C PRO A 170 -0.19 6.34 10.27
N MET A 171 -0.93 6.27 9.16
CA MET A 171 -0.35 5.82 7.89
C MET A 171 -0.83 6.67 6.71
N ALA A 172 0.13 7.14 5.91
CA ALA A 172 -0.09 7.80 4.64
C ALA A 172 0.30 6.89 3.48
N ARG A 173 -0.71 6.46 2.72
CA ARG A 173 -0.48 5.81 1.43
C ARG A 173 -0.50 6.85 0.32
N ILE A 174 0.57 6.88 -0.47
CA ILE A 174 0.72 7.80 -1.60
C ILE A 174 1.10 7.01 -2.85
N ALA A 175 0.50 7.37 -3.98
CA ALA A 175 0.67 6.71 -5.26
C ALA A 175 1.52 7.55 -6.19
N ILE A 176 2.35 6.93 -7.03
CA ILE A 176 3.03 7.67 -8.13
C ILE A 176 2.04 8.40 -9.06
N TRP A 177 0.76 8.03 -9.04
CA TRP A 177 -0.32 8.66 -9.81
C TRP A 177 -1.06 9.79 -9.07
N ASP A 178 -0.78 10.00 -7.77
CA ASP A 178 -1.33 11.15 -7.05
C ASP A 178 -0.94 12.45 -7.75
N ARG A 179 -1.84 13.43 -7.75
CA ARG A 179 -1.55 14.76 -8.31
C ARG A 179 -0.92 15.63 -7.25
N VAL A 180 0.21 16.24 -7.59
CA VAL A 180 0.92 17.22 -6.77
C VAL A 180 0.88 18.55 -7.52
N ALA A 181 0.41 19.59 -6.83
CA ALA A 181 0.38 20.95 -7.35
C ALA A 181 1.39 21.80 -6.57
N PHE A 182 2.33 22.41 -7.29
CA PHE A 182 3.29 23.36 -6.76
C PHE A 182 3.54 24.45 -7.80
N SER A 183 3.69 25.69 -7.33
CA SER A 183 3.70 26.87 -8.20
C SER A 183 2.45 26.92 -9.10
N SER A 184 2.61 27.07 -10.41
CA SER A 184 1.53 27.09 -11.41
C SER A 184 1.35 25.76 -12.15
N VAL A 185 2.02 24.68 -11.71
CA VAL A 185 2.03 23.38 -12.40
C VAL A 185 1.37 22.31 -11.53
N SER A 186 0.66 21.39 -12.19
CA SER A 186 0.19 20.14 -11.59
C SER A 186 0.74 18.96 -12.37
N MET A 187 1.30 17.98 -11.67
CA MET A 187 1.85 16.76 -12.27
C MET A 187 1.57 15.56 -11.36
N THR A 188 1.92 14.36 -11.84
CA THR A 188 1.86 13.14 -11.02
C THR A 188 2.98 13.15 -9.98
N LEU A 189 2.78 12.49 -8.84
CA LEU A 189 3.80 12.35 -7.80
C LEU A 189 5.06 11.71 -8.39
N GLY A 190 4.91 10.72 -9.26
CA GLY A 190 6.02 10.06 -9.94
C GLY A 190 6.96 11.04 -10.65
N HIS A 191 6.43 12.07 -11.33
CA HIS A 191 7.24 13.13 -11.95
C HIS A 191 7.68 14.19 -10.93
N ALA A 192 6.83 14.51 -9.94
CA ALA A 192 7.16 15.49 -8.91
C ALA A 192 8.36 15.07 -8.04
N LEU A 193 8.70 13.78 -7.99
CA LEU A 193 9.88 13.27 -7.30
C LEU A 193 11.21 13.75 -7.91
N ASP A 194 11.20 14.24 -9.16
CA ASP A 194 12.37 14.81 -9.83
C ASP A 194 12.50 16.33 -9.60
N GLU A 195 11.52 16.95 -8.93
CA GLU A 195 11.39 18.39 -8.80
C GLU A 195 11.65 18.83 -7.35
N VAL A 196 12.81 19.44 -7.07
CA VAL A 196 13.18 19.91 -5.71
C VAL A 196 12.12 20.86 -5.12
N GLY A 197 11.52 21.71 -5.96
CA GLY A 197 10.45 22.62 -5.58
C GLY A 197 9.14 21.94 -5.14
N ALA A 198 8.95 20.66 -5.45
CA ALA A 198 7.75 19.91 -5.11
C ALA A 198 7.71 19.44 -3.65
N ALA A 199 8.83 19.50 -2.91
CA ALA A 199 8.96 18.94 -1.56
C ALA A 199 7.83 19.38 -0.59
N SER A 200 7.49 20.68 -0.58
CA SER A 200 6.37 21.19 0.24
C SER A 200 5.02 20.62 -0.16
N ALA A 201 4.78 20.45 -1.47
CA ALA A 201 3.52 19.93 -1.96
C ALA A 201 3.38 18.42 -1.72
N ILE A 202 4.48 17.67 -1.80
CA ILE A 202 4.53 16.26 -1.42
C ILE A 202 4.29 16.08 0.08
N ALA A 203 4.91 16.91 0.93
CA ALA A 203 4.66 16.91 2.37
C ALA A 203 3.18 17.18 2.69
N ARG A 204 2.54 18.15 2.01
CA ARG A 204 1.10 18.40 2.15
C ARG A 204 0.24 17.22 1.70
N LEU A 205 0.63 16.52 0.63
CA LEU A 205 -0.06 15.31 0.21
C LEU A 205 0.01 14.23 1.30
N ILE A 206 1.18 14.00 1.90
CA ILE A 206 1.37 13.06 3.00
C ILE A 206 0.50 13.46 4.20
N GLU A 207 0.58 14.71 4.64
CA GLU A 207 -0.20 15.21 5.78
C GLU A 207 -1.72 15.18 5.53
N SER A 208 -2.17 15.32 4.27
CA SER A 208 -3.60 15.16 3.93
C SER A 208 -4.15 13.75 4.20
N ARG A 209 -3.27 12.74 4.40
CA ARG A 209 -3.64 11.37 4.75
C ARG A 209 -3.67 11.13 6.26
N ARG A 210 -3.19 12.07 7.07
CA ARG A 210 -3.14 11.91 8.52
C ARG A 210 -4.56 11.74 9.06
N PRO A 211 -4.84 10.68 9.84
CA PRO A 211 -6.08 10.59 10.60
C PRO A 211 -6.19 11.78 11.54
N LEU A 212 -7.32 12.48 11.54
CA LEU A 212 -7.58 13.47 12.59
C LEU A 212 -7.49 12.76 13.93
N GLU A 213 -6.77 13.33 14.90
CA GLU A 213 -6.82 12.85 16.27
C GLU A 213 -8.29 12.77 16.68
N THR A 214 -8.77 11.56 16.95
CA THR A 214 -9.97 11.44 17.76
C THR A 214 -9.54 11.95 19.11
N THR A 215 -9.90 13.19 19.42
CA THR A 215 -9.95 13.65 20.79
C THR A 215 -10.79 12.61 21.52
N GLY A 216 -10.12 11.75 22.28
CA GLY A 216 -10.81 10.82 23.17
C GLY A 216 -11.73 11.64 24.07
N PRO A 217 -12.89 11.10 24.49
CA PRO A 217 -13.71 11.81 25.45
C PRO A 217 -12.86 12.12 26.68
N ALA A 218 -12.84 13.40 27.03
CA ALA A 218 -12.29 13.90 28.30
C ALA A 218 -13.02 13.27 29.49
#